data_AF-A0A4Q1CDR0-F1
#
_entry.id   AF-A0A4Q1CDR0-F1
#
_cell.length_a   1.000
_cell.length_b   1.000
_cell.length_c   1.000
_cell.angle_alpha   90.00
_cell.angle_beta   90.00
_cell.angle_gamma   90.00
#
_symmetry.space_group_name_H-M   'P 1'
#
loop_
_entity.id
_entity.type
_entity.pdbx_description
1 polymer ?
#
loop_
_entity_poly.entity_id
_entity_poly.type
_entity_poly.pdbx_seq_one_letter_code
_entity_poly.pdbx_strand_id
1 'polypeptide(L)'
;MSIAFLFMERQHEDALYYNIIRATKANNASATNDTAYIRRLMNTIHTMMYNRNAVFNNTEQLSLKNKLFHSVDEDLMYGHGACGGFSKVLSRSLQLSGYKVRIGQMKVNGTFGGHIIVEVFLKDVQRWAVIDPLFLLTFPGADGAWAGFDEIRSSWQQYQPLVPADYNKAYNYADVRYANWEKIPVAGKMIYKSLGLLFGEVRAHGISVRPYMLNMYSVWLKMAVSVYLLFCFFSYRRFSKKSTPVEAKV
;
A
#
# COMPACT_ATOMS: atom_id res chain seq x y z
N MET A 1 3.77 27.08 7.77
CA MET A 1 2.51 26.48 8.26
C MET A 1 2.21 25.13 7.60
N SER A 2 2.29 25.00 6.26
CA SER A 2 1.92 23.76 5.54
C SER A 2 2.82 22.54 5.81
N ILE A 3 4.14 22.71 5.92
CA ILE A 3 5.07 21.58 6.21
C ILE A 3 4.87 21.03 7.63
N ALA A 4 4.72 21.93 8.62
CA ALA A 4 4.48 21.54 10.01
C ALA A 4 3.14 20.78 10.16
N PHE A 5 2.08 21.27 9.51
CA PHE A 5 0.79 20.57 9.46
C PHE A 5 0.92 19.16 8.86
N LEU A 6 1.57 19.02 7.70
CA LEU A 6 1.79 17.71 7.06
C LEU A 6 2.62 16.76 7.93
N PHE A 7 3.59 17.30 8.68
CA PHE A 7 4.37 16.51 9.63
C PHE A 7 3.51 16.00 10.80
N MET A 8 2.69 16.87 11.39
CA MET A 8 1.79 16.51 12.49
C MET A 8 0.75 15.47 12.05
N GLU A 9 0.10 15.65 10.91
CA GLU A 9 -0.88 14.68 10.37
C GLU A 9 -0.21 13.34 10.06
N ARG A 10 0.99 13.36 9.46
CA ARG A 10 1.78 12.13 9.25
C ARG A 10 2.05 11.41 10.57
N GLN A 11 2.48 12.14 11.61
CA GLN A 11 2.79 11.55 12.91
C GLN A 11 1.54 11.00 13.59
N HIS A 12 0.41 11.69 13.47
CA HIS A 12 -0.88 11.24 13.97
C HIS A 12 -1.31 9.93 13.30
N GLU A 13 -1.24 9.87 11.97
CA GLU A 13 -1.55 8.65 11.22
C GLU A 13 -0.63 7.50 11.61
N ASP A 14 0.69 7.73 11.66
CA ASP A 14 1.66 6.70 12.06
C ASP A 14 1.36 6.17 13.48
N ALA A 15 1.03 7.06 14.43
CA ALA A 15 0.67 6.69 15.79
C ALA A 15 -0.60 5.82 15.85
N LEU A 16 -1.62 6.13 15.03
CA LEU A 16 -2.84 5.32 14.93
C LEU A 16 -2.53 3.88 14.51
N TYR A 17 -1.73 3.70 13.46
CA TYR A 17 -1.32 2.38 13.00
C TYR A 17 -0.43 1.65 14.00
N TYR A 18 0.51 2.35 14.64
CA TYR A 18 1.32 1.75 15.71
C TYR A 18 0.48 1.28 16.89
N ASN A 19 -0.61 1.98 17.23
CA ASN A 19 -1.54 1.53 18.26
C ASN A 19 -2.28 0.26 17.86
N ILE A 20 -2.73 0.14 16.60
CA ILE A 20 -3.34 -1.10 16.07
C ILE A 20 -2.34 -2.26 16.13
N ILE A 21 -1.10 -2.03 15.69
CA ILE A 21 -0.03 -3.02 15.70
C ILE A 21 0.28 -3.45 17.14
N ARG A 22 0.39 -2.51 18.08
CA ARG A 22 0.67 -2.77 19.48
C ARG A 22 -0.47 -3.54 20.15
N ALA A 23 -1.72 -3.12 19.94
CA ALA A 23 -2.89 -3.81 20.45
C ALA A 23 -2.97 -5.24 19.91
N THR A 24 -2.70 -5.41 18.61
CA THR A 24 -2.62 -6.74 17.99
C THR A 24 -1.52 -7.58 18.65
N LYS A 25 -0.33 -7.04 18.92
CA LYS A 25 0.74 -7.80 19.60
C LYS A 25 0.42 -8.12 21.05
N ALA A 26 -0.14 -7.17 21.80
CA ALA A 26 -0.48 -7.34 23.22
C ALA A 26 -1.53 -8.45 23.43
N ASN A 27 -2.55 -8.50 22.56
CA ASN A 27 -3.56 -9.54 22.59
C ASN A 27 -3.05 -10.90 22.05
N ASN A 28 -1.77 -10.98 21.65
CA ASN A 28 -1.18 -12.12 20.95
C ASN A 28 0.24 -12.45 21.42
N ALA A 29 0.52 -12.36 22.72
CA ALA A 29 1.83 -12.66 23.30
C ALA A 29 2.40 -14.05 22.91
N SER A 30 1.56 -14.98 22.45
CA SER A 30 1.94 -16.34 22.04
C SER A 30 2.16 -16.54 20.53
N ALA A 31 2.12 -15.50 19.68
CA ALA A 31 2.38 -15.67 18.25
C ALA A 31 3.88 -15.92 18.01
N THR A 32 4.25 -17.18 17.76
CA THR A 32 5.65 -17.63 17.64
C THR A 32 6.22 -17.51 16.23
N ASN A 33 5.40 -17.28 15.21
CA ASN A 33 5.83 -17.17 13.81
C ASN A 33 5.14 -16.03 13.04
N ASP A 34 5.80 -15.56 11.97
CA ASP A 34 5.36 -14.45 11.12
C ASP A 34 3.93 -14.64 10.58
N THR A 35 3.60 -15.85 10.13
CA THR A 35 2.28 -16.15 9.56
C THR A 35 1.15 -16.03 10.59
N ALA A 36 1.37 -16.45 11.83
CA ALA A 36 0.41 -16.29 12.90
C ALA A 36 0.19 -14.80 13.23
N TYR A 37 1.25 -14.01 13.25
CA TYR A 37 1.14 -12.56 13.46
C TYR A 37 0.36 -11.89 12.32
N ILE A 38 0.72 -12.16 11.05
CA ILE A 38 0.08 -11.56 9.87
C ILE A 38 -1.41 -11.91 9.83
N ARG A 39 -1.78 -13.18 10.05
CA ARG A 39 -3.18 -13.61 10.06
C ARG A 39 -3.99 -12.89 11.13
N ARG A 40 -3.42 -12.68 12.31
CA ARG A 40 -4.11 -11.97 13.39
C ARG A 40 -4.24 -10.49 13.11
N LEU A 41 -3.21 -9.85 12.56
CA LEU A 41 -3.29 -8.47 12.12
C LEU A 41 -4.38 -8.28 11.05
N MET A 42 -4.44 -9.21 10.09
CA MET A 42 -5.51 -9.26 9.09
C MET A 42 -6.89 -9.38 9.74
N ASN A 43 -7.09 -10.30 10.69
CA ASN A 43 -8.34 -10.44 11.43
C ASN A 43 -8.71 -9.17 12.22
N THR A 44 -7.76 -8.57 12.95
CA THR A 44 -7.99 -7.33 13.70
C THR A 44 -8.49 -6.22 12.77
N ILE A 45 -7.81 -6.02 11.64
CA ILE A 45 -8.15 -4.97 10.67
C ILE A 45 -9.49 -5.26 10.02
N HIS A 46 -9.73 -6.50 9.60
CA HIS A 46 -11.00 -6.92 9.04
C HIS A 46 -12.16 -6.61 10.00
N THR A 47 -12.08 -7.07 11.25
CA THR A 47 -13.11 -6.83 12.26
C THR A 47 -13.29 -5.33 12.52
N MET A 48 -12.19 -4.58 12.65
CA MET A 48 -12.24 -3.14 12.86
C MET A 48 -12.94 -2.39 11.72
N MET A 49 -12.67 -2.77 10.48
CA MET A 49 -13.24 -2.14 9.30
C MET A 49 -14.69 -2.58 9.09
N TYR A 50 -15.00 -3.87 9.25
CA TYR A 50 -16.37 -4.38 9.12
C TYR A 50 -17.30 -3.75 10.14
N ASN A 51 -16.88 -3.66 11.41
CA ASN A 51 -17.67 -3.02 12.46
C ASN A 51 -17.91 -1.52 12.19
N ARG A 52 -16.90 -0.81 11.65
CA ARG A 52 -17.05 0.60 11.28
C ARG A 52 -17.96 0.78 10.06
N ASN A 53 -17.81 -0.09 9.05
CA ASN A 53 -18.68 -0.08 7.89
C ASN A 53 -20.15 -0.28 8.31
N ALA A 54 -20.43 -1.23 9.21
CA ALA A 54 -21.78 -1.47 9.71
C ALA A 54 -22.43 -0.24 10.38
N VAL A 55 -21.61 0.68 10.92
CA VAL A 55 -22.09 1.90 11.57
C VAL A 55 -22.17 3.08 10.60
N PHE A 56 -21.16 3.25 9.75
CA PHE A 56 -20.98 4.48 8.97
C PHE A 56 -21.41 4.38 7.50
N ASN A 57 -21.64 3.18 6.97
CA ASN A 57 -21.98 2.97 5.57
C ASN A 57 -23.19 3.82 5.12
N ASN A 58 -23.02 4.59 4.05
CA ASN A 58 -23.98 5.55 3.48
C ASN A 58 -24.30 6.77 4.36
N THR A 59 -23.52 7.02 5.41
CA THR A 59 -23.67 8.18 6.31
C THR A 59 -22.39 9.00 6.42
N GLU A 60 -21.37 8.65 5.63
CA GLU A 60 -20.06 9.27 5.69
C GLU A 60 -20.11 10.73 5.21
N GLN A 61 -19.61 11.65 6.05
CA GLN A 61 -19.38 13.04 5.66
C GLN A 61 -17.87 13.31 5.61
N LEU A 62 -17.33 13.34 4.39
CA LEU A 62 -15.91 13.60 4.18
C LEU A 62 -15.60 15.09 4.32
N SER A 63 -14.69 15.40 5.25
CA SER A 63 -14.12 16.74 5.37
C SER A 63 -13.34 17.13 4.11
N LEU A 64 -13.11 18.43 3.90
CA LEU A 64 -12.25 18.92 2.82
C LEU A 64 -10.85 18.31 2.89
N LYS A 65 -10.33 18.09 4.11
CA LYS A 65 -9.05 17.41 4.34
C LYS A 65 -9.04 16.02 3.70
N ASN A 66 -10.06 15.21 3.98
CA ASN A 66 -10.14 13.84 3.48
C ASN A 66 -10.28 13.83 1.95
N LYS A 67 -11.11 14.72 1.40
CA LYS A 67 -11.25 14.89 -0.05
C LYS A 67 -9.98 15.34 -0.77
N LEU A 68 -9.08 16.07 -0.09
CA LEU A 68 -7.85 16.57 -0.71
C LEU A 68 -6.70 15.57 -0.59
N PHE A 69 -6.54 14.94 0.59
CA PHE A 69 -5.39 14.10 0.89
C PHE A 69 -5.64 12.62 0.61
N HIS A 70 -6.87 12.12 0.72
CA HIS A 70 -7.25 10.73 0.51
C HIS A 70 -6.28 9.73 1.16
N SER A 71 -5.93 9.97 2.44
CA SER A 71 -5.06 9.05 3.16
C SER A 71 -5.84 7.81 3.61
N VAL A 72 -5.11 6.73 3.89
CA VAL A 72 -5.70 5.41 4.17
C VAL A 72 -6.40 5.38 5.54
N ASP A 73 -6.15 6.37 6.40
CA ASP A 73 -6.90 6.59 7.63
C ASP A 73 -8.41 6.81 7.37
N GLU A 74 -8.79 7.41 6.24
CA GLU A 74 -10.18 7.55 5.83
C GLU A 74 -10.86 6.18 5.64
N ASP A 75 -10.21 5.26 4.91
CA ASP A 75 -10.74 3.90 4.73
C ASP A 75 -10.89 3.19 6.08
N LEU A 76 -9.88 3.34 6.95
CA LEU A 76 -9.89 2.77 8.29
C LEU A 76 -11.00 3.37 9.17
N MET A 77 -11.24 4.68 9.10
CA MET A 77 -12.22 5.39 9.93
C MET A 77 -13.64 4.97 9.63
N TYR A 78 -13.98 4.78 8.35
CA TYR A 78 -15.33 4.46 7.93
C TYR A 78 -15.53 2.99 7.56
N GLY A 79 -14.47 2.19 7.54
CA GLY A 79 -14.53 0.84 6.98
C GLY A 79 -14.88 0.85 5.49
N HIS A 80 -14.51 1.92 4.78
CA HIS A 80 -14.92 2.18 3.40
C HIS A 80 -13.93 1.58 2.39
N GLY A 81 -14.30 1.57 1.10
CA GLY A 81 -13.39 1.22 0.00
C GLY A 81 -13.38 -0.27 -0.39
N ALA A 82 -14.30 -1.08 0.14
CA ALA A 82 -14.44 -2.50 -0.17
C ALA A 82 -13.08 -3.25 -0.10
N CYS A 83 -12.82 -4.16 -1.04
CA CYS A 83 -11.54 -4.90 -1.12
C CYS A 83 -10.30 -3.99 -1.16
N GLY A 84 -10.42 -2.81 -1.77
CA GLY A 84 -9.34 -1.82 -1.87
C GLY A 84 -8.99 -1.18 -0.54
N GLY A 85 -10.00 -0.77 0.24
CA GLY A 85 -9.83 -0.19 1.58
C GLY A 85 -9.15 -1.16 2.54
N PHE A 86 -9.69 -2.36 2.65
CA PHE A 86 -9.14 -3.43 3.52
C PHE A 86 -7.69 -3.75 3.15
N SER A 87 -7.40 -3.86 1.84
CA SER A 87 -6.04 -4.09 1.33
C SER A 87 -5.07 -2.96 1.65
N LYS A 88 -5.51 -1.69 1.55
CA LYS A 88 -4.68 -0.52 1.87
C LYS A 88 -4.34 -0.47 3.36
N VAL A 89 -5.34 -0.61 4.23
CA VAL A 89 -5.17 -0.57 5.70
C VAL A 89 -4.28 -1.70 6.19
N LEU A 90 -4.49 -2.93 5.72
CA LEU A 90 -3.61 -4.06 6.04
C LEU A 90 -2.19 -3.84 5.53
N SER A 91 -2.03 -3.42 4.27
CA SER A 91 -0.71 -3.16 3.69
C SER A 91 0.07 -2.11 4.49
N ARG A 92 -0.60 -1.04 4.92
CA ARG A 92 0.05 0.02 5.73
C ARG A 92 0.52 -0.52 7.07
N SER A 93 -0.31 -1.33 7.73
CA SER A 93 -0.01 -1.94 9.02
C SER A 93 1.15 -2.94 8.92
N LEU A 94 1.19 -3.74 7.86
CA LEU A 94 2.29 -4.67 7.58
C LEU A 94 3.60 -3.95 7.27
N GLN A 95 3.57 -2.87 6.49
CA GLN A 95 4.76 -2.06 6.22
C GLN A 95 5.36 -1.48 7.50
N LEU A 96 4.52 -0.88 8.36
CA LEU A 96 4.96 -0.34 9.65
C LEU A 96 5.45 -1.43 10.61
N SER A 97 5.03 -2.68 10.39
CA SER A 97 5.53 -3.87 11.10
C SER A 97 6.81 -4.47 10.50
N GLY A 98 7.37 -3.87 9.44
CA GLY A 98 8.64 -4.29 8.84
C GLY A 98 8.56 -5.34 7.74
N TYR A 99 7.34 -5.62 7.24
CA TYR A 99 7.12 -6.53 6.11
C TYR A 99 7.16 -5.78 4.78
N LYS A 100 7.65 -6.45 3.74
CA LYS A 100 7.48 -5.98 2.36
C LYS A 100 6.10 -6.43 1.88
N VAL A 101 5.38 -5.53 1.23
CA VAL A 101 4.03 -5.79 0.72
C VAL A 101 3.87 -5.31 -0.72
N ARG A 102 2.95 -5.95 -1.45
CA ARG A 102 2.47 -5.52 -2.76
C ARG A 102 0.96 -5.54 -2.76
N ILE A 103 0.35 -4.56 -3.43
CA ILE A 103 -1.10 -4.53 -3.65
C ILE A 103 -1.35 -4.96 -5.09
N GLY A 104 -1.97 -6.12 -5.26
CA GLY A 104 -2.32 -6.70 -6.55
C GLY A 104 -3.74 -6.34 -6.96
N GLN A 105 -3.92 -5.97 -8.22
CA GLN A 105 -5.23 -5.80 -8.83
C GLN A 105 -5.54 -7.02 -9.68
N MET A 106 -6.47 -7.84 -9.23
CA MET A 106 -6.88 -9.03 -9.95
C MET A 106 -7.64 -8.66 -11.22
N LYS A 107 -7.45 -9.44 -12.28
CA LYS A 107 -8.23 -9.37 -13.50
C LYS A 107 -9.54 -10.12 -13.33
N VAL A 108 -10.64 -9.43 -13.55
CA VAL A 108 -12.00 -9.95 -13.42
C VAL A 108 -12.74 -9.58 -14.70
N ASN A 109 -13.32 -10.57 -15.39
CA ASN A 109 -14.03 -10.37 -16.66
C ASN A 109 -13.22 -9.54 -17.69
N GLY A 110 -11.93 -9.84 -17.84
CA GLY A 110 -11.03 -9.14 -18.76
C GLY A 110 -10.48 -7.81 -18.25
N THR A 111 -11.03 -7.25 -17.17
CA THR A 111 -10.63 -5.93 -16.64
C THR A 111 -9.90 -6.06 -15.31
N PHE A 112 -8.74 -5.42 -15.21
CA PHE A 112 -7.97 -5.39 -13.96
C PHE A 112 -8.54 -4.42 -12.93
N GLY A 113 -8.54 -4.84 -11.67
CA GLY A 113 -9.04 -4.06 -10.53
C GLY A 113 -10.45 -4.43 -10.10
N GLY A 114 -11.00 -5.54 -10.60
CA GLY A 114 -12.28 -6.06 -10.11
C GLY A 114 -12.20 -6.63 -8.69
N HIS A 115 -11.01 -7.07 -8.27
CA HIS A 115 -10.72 -7.41 -6.87
C HIS A 115 -9.29 -7.00 -6.50
N ILE A 116 -9.07 -6.67 -5.24
CA ILE A 116 -7.77 -6.23 -4.73
C ILE A 116 -7.29 -7.25 -3.69
N ILE A 117 -6.08 -7.74 -3.89
CA ILE A 117 -5.39 -8.66 -2.98
C ILE A 117 -4.09 -8.04 -2.49
N VAL A 118 -3.56 -8.57 -1.39
CA VAL A 118 -2.25 -8.19 -0.86
C VAL A 118 -1.31 -9.37 -1.02
N GLU A 119 -0.06 -9.11 -1.37
CA GLU A 119 1.01 -10.07 -1.17
C GLU A 119 1.97 -9.56 -0.11
N VAL A 120 2.38 -10.45 0.78
CA VAL A 120 3.37 -10.20 1.82
C VAL A 120 4.60 -11.06 1.57
N PHE A 121 5.78 -10.48 1.73
CA PHE A 121 7.03 -11.23 1.61
C PHE A 121 7.35 -11.90 2.95
N LEU A 122 7.32 -13.23 2.96
CA LEU A 122 7.72 -14.06 4.08
C LEU A 122 9.23 -14.27 4.03
N LYS A 123 9.95 -13.67 4.98
CA LYS A 123 11.42 -13.66 4.98
C LYS A 123 12.00 -15.07 5.23
N ASP A 124 11.39 -15.85 6.10
CA ASP A 124 11.90 -17.16 6.51
C ASP A 124 11.97 -18.14 5.32
N VAL A 125 11.01 -18.04 4.40
CA VAL A 125 10.90 -18.88 3.20
C VAL A 125 11.24 -18.13 1.90
N GLN A 126 11.72 -16.89 2.01
CA GLN A 126 12.11 -16.00 0.90
C GLN A 126 11.09 -15.92 -0.26
N ARG A 127 9.79 -15.87 0.06
CA ARG A 127 8.72 -15.91 -0.96
C ARG A 127 7.62 -14.90 -0.71
N TRP A 128 6.90 -14.57 -1.78
CA TRP A 128 5.66 -13.81 -1.69
C TRP A 128 4.49 -14.75 -1.43
N ALA A 129 3.63 -14.37 -0.50
CA ALA A 129 2.41 -15.09 -0.15
C ALA A 129 1.20 -14.18 -0.36
N VAL A 130 0.15 -14.72 -0.97
CA VAL A 130 -1.12 -14.02 -1.19
C VAL A 130 -1.95 -14.08 0.09
N ILE A 131 -2.49 -12.91 0.46
CA ILE A 131 -3.46 -12.74 1.53
C ILE A 131 -4.60 -11.83 1.07
N ASP A 132 -5.81 -12.12 1.54
CA ASP A 132 -7.02 -11.36 1.22
C ASP A 132 -7.69 -10.88 2.51
N PRO A 133 -7.55 -9.59 2.87
CA PRO A 133 -8.14 -9.07 4.10
C PRO A 133 -9.66 -8.94 4.05
N LEU A 134 -10.28 -8.88 2.87
CA LEU A 134 -11.74 -8.78 2.78
C LEU A 134 -12.38 -10.11 3.12
N PHE A 135 -11.81 -11.22 2.66
CA PHE A 135 -12.35 -12.56 2.87
C PHE A 135 -11.59 -13.38 3.92
N LEU A 136 -10.60 -12.77 4.59
CA LEU A 136 -9.69 -13.41 5.55
C LEU A 136 -8.95 -14.63 4.97
N LEU A 137 -8.60 -14.59 3.69
CA LEU A 137 -8.01 -15.73 3.00
C LEU A 137 -6.49 -15.72 3.05
N THR A 138 -5.97 -16.92 3.26
CA THR A 138 -4.57 -17.30 3.00
C THR A 138 -4.61 -18.70 2.39
N PHE A 139 -3.77 -18.98 1.42
CA PHE A 139 -3.73 -20.29 0.76
C PHE A 139 -2.55 -21.11 1.26
N PRO A 140 -2.72 -22.39 1.65
CA PRO A 140 -1.60 -23.26 1.96
C PRO A 140 -0.85 -23.65 0.69
N GLY A 141 0.45 -23.43 0.65
CA GLY A 141 1.32 -23.89 -0.42
C GLY A 141 1.72 -25.35 -0.26
N ALA A 142 2.30 -25.93 -1.32
CA ALA A 142 2.70 -27.33 -1.35
C ALA A 142 3.78 -27.71 -0.30
N ASP A 143 4.58 -26.74 0.12
CA ASP A 143 5.65 -26.87 1.12
C ASP A 143 5.19 -26.55 2.56
N GLY A 144 3.89 -26.32 2.77
CA GLY A 144 3.33 -25.93 4.07
C GLY A 144 3.46 -24.44 4.40
N ALA A 145 4.19 -23.64 3.61
CA ALA A 145 4.17 -22.18 3.69
C ALA A 145 2.92 -21.62 2.98
N TRP A 146 2.70 -20.29 2.95
CA TRP A 146 1.55 -19.71 2.23
C TRP A 146 1.82 -19.48 0.76
N ALA A 147 0.88 -19.90 -0.09
CA ALA A 147 0.97 -19.88 -1.55
C ALA A 147 1.14 -18.48 -2.12
N GLY A 148 2.04 -18.38 -3.11
CA GLY A 148 2.22 -17.18 -3.91
C GLY A 148 1.19 -17.10 -5.04
N PHE A 149 1.10 -15.94 -5.70
CA PHE A 149 0.11 -15.74 -6.77
C PHE A 149 0.29 -16.73 -7.94
N ASP A 150 1.52 -16.96 -8.38
CA ASP A 150 1.81 -17.86 -9.51
C ASP A 150 1.41 -19.30 -9.21
N GLU A 151 1.64 -19.76 -7.98
CA GLU A 151 1.22 -21.08 -7.48
C GLU A 151 -0.31 -21.20 -7.52
N ILE A 152 -1.02 -20.23 -6.96
CA ILE A 152 -2.48 -20.20 -6.94
C ILE A 152 -3.05 -20.17 -8.37
N ARG A 153 -2.47 -19.35 -9.25
CA ARG A 153 -2.89 -19.22 -10.64
C ARG A 153 -2.73 -20.53 -11.40
N SER A 154 -1.59 -21.20 -11.24
CA SER A 154 -1.28 -22.45 -11.97
C SER A 154 -2.17 -23.62 -11.54
N SER A 155 -2.65 -23.61 -10.29
CA SER A 155 -3.40 -24.70 -9.68
C SER A 155 -4.74 -24.24 -9.10
N TRP A 156 -5.42 -23.27 -9.73
CA TRP A 156 -6.62 -22.65 -9.17
C TRP A 156 -7.72 -23.66 -8.81
N GLN A 157 -7.90 -24.70 -9.61
CA GLN A 157 -8.88 -25.76 -9.33
C GLN A 157 -8.66 -26.45 -7.97
N GLN A 158 -7.41 -26.53 -7.49
CA GLN A 158 -7.09 -27.10 -6.18
C GLN A 158 -7.36 -26.11 -5.04
N TYR A 159 -7.24 -24.81 -5.30
CA TYR A 159 -7.45 -23.75 -4.32
C TYR A 159 -8.90 -23.27 -4.23
N GLN A 160 -9.67 -23.44 -5.29
CA GLN A 160 -11.06 -23.03 -5.38
C GLN A 160 -11.94 -23.56 -4.22
N PRO A 161 -11.78 -24.79 -3.71
CA PRO A 161 -12.58 -25.25 -2.56
C PRO A 161 -12.26 -24.54 -1.24
N LEU A 162 -11.16 -23.79 -1.15
CA LEU A 162 -10.73 -23.12 0.09
C LEU A 162 -11.30 -21.72 0.26
N VAL A 163 -12.01 -21.19 -0.76
CA VAL A 163 -12.66 -19.88 -0.67
C VAL A 163 -14.06 -19.99 -0.05
N PRO A 164 -14.61 -18.89 0.49
CA PRO A 164 -15.96 -18.89 1.06
C PRO A 164 -17.04 -19.22 0.01
N ALA A 165 -18.18 -19.74 0.47
CA ALA A 165 -19.26 -20.15 -0.43
C ALA A 165 -19.85 -18.99 -1.26
N ASP A 166 -19.80 -17.77 -0.73
CA ASP A 166 -20.26 -16.53 -1.36
C ASP A 166 -19.15 -15.81 -2.16
N TYR A 167 -17.97 -16.42 -2.30
CA TYR A 167 -16.88 -15.84 -3.07
C TYR A 167 -17.24 -15.71 -4.55
N ASN A 168 -17.00 -14.52 -5.10
CA ASN A 168 -17.30 -14.26 -6.50
C ASN A 168 -16.46 -15.17 -7.41
N LYS A 169 -17.12 -16.03 -8.19
CA LYS A 169 -16.47 -16.99 -9.09
C LYS A 169 -15.57 -16.33 -10.14
N ALA A 170 -15.77 -15.04 -10.42
CA ALA A 170 -14.92 -14.28 -11.33
C ALA A 170 -13.57 -13.90 -10.70
N TYR A 171 -13.37 -14.07 -9.38
CA TYR A 171 -12.11 -13.87 -8.67
C TYR A 171 -11.24 -15.13 -8.73
N ASN A 172 -10.93 -15.59 -9.95
CA ASN A 172 -10.32 -16.89 -10.21
C ASN A 172 -8.78 -16.85 -10.34
N TYR A 173 -8.13 -15.78 -9.87
CA TYR A 173 -6.68 -15.62 -9.90
C TYR A 173 -6.05 -15.76 -11.30
N ALA A 174 -6.80 -15.52 -12.37
CA ALA A 174 -6.31 -15.66 -13.74
C ALA A 174 -5.11 -14.74 -14.04
N ASP A 175 -5.13 -13.51 -13.51
CA ASP A 175 -4.06 -12.54 -13.71
C ASP A 175 -4.08 -11.44 -12.64
N VAL A 176 -2.93 -10.80 -12.41
CA VAL A 176 -2.76 -9.72 -11.44
C VAL A 176 -1.81 -8.65 -11.99
N ARG A 177 -2.14 -7.38 -11.71
CA ARG A 177 -1.21 -6.25 -11.94
C ARG A 177 -0.91 -5.50 -10.65
N TYR A 178 0.36 -5.18 -10.42
CA TYR A 178 0.80 -4.46 -9.21
C TYR A 178 0.92 -2.95 -9.41
N ALA A 179 1.22 -2.53 -10.64
CA ALA A 179 1.26 -1.14 -11.04
C ALA A 179 0.50 -0.97 -12.37
N ASN A 180 -0.28 0.09 -12.46
CA ASN A 180 -0.90 0.52 -13.69
C ASN A 180 -0.05 1.64 -14.30
N TRP A 181 1.07 1.26 -14.90
CA TRP A 181 2.05 2.18 -15.50
C TRP A 181 1.45 3.06 -16.60
N GLU A 182 0.37 2.61 -17.23
CA GLU A 182 -0.33 3.33 -18.29
C GLU A 182 -1.18 4.49 -17.79
N LYS A 183 -1.66 4.43 -16.54
CA LYS A 183 -2.45 5.51 -15.91
C LYS A 183 -1.59 6.65 -15.35
N ILE A 184 -0.26 6.51 -15.31
CA ILE A 184 0.64 7.58 -14.89
C ILE A 184 1.11 8.32 -16.16
N PRO A 185 0.60 9.53 -16.46
CA PRO A 185 0.89 10.20 -17.73
C PRO A 185 2.39 10.46 -17.90
N VAL A 186 2.94 10.10 -19.06
CA VAL A 186 4.33 10.32 -19.54
C VAL A 186 5.43 9.69 -18.65
N ALA A 187 5.47 9.99 -17.35
CA ALA A 187 6.44 9.46 -16.40
C ALA A 187 6.30 7.95 -16.16
N GLY A 188 5.08 7.39 -16.15
CA GLY A 188 4.85 5.97 -15.85
C GLY A 188 5.53 5.03 -16.83
N LYS A 189 5.35 5.28 -18.12
CA LYS A 189 5.97 4.48 -19.19
C LYS A 189 7.50 4.64 -19.22
N MET A 190 8.01 5.83 -18.94
CA MET A 190 9.47 6.06 -18.87
C MET A 190 10.09 5.35 -17.67
N ILE A 191 9.49 5.46 -16.48
CA ILE A 191 9.94 4.75 -15.28
C ILE A 191 9.91 3.24 -15.52
N TYR A 192 8.82 2.70 -16.08
CA TYR A 192 8.72 1.29 -16.39
C TYR A 192 9.81 0.82 -17.38
N LYS A 193 10.05 1.56 -18.47
CA LYS A 193 11.13 1.24 -19.44
C LYS A 193 12.51 1.27 -18.80
N SER A 194 12.80 2.29 -18.00
CA SER A 194 14.08 2.38 -17.29
C SER A 194 14.27 1.25 -16.27
N LEU A 195 13.20 0.89 -15.54
CA LEU A 195 13.23 -0.25 -14.61
C LEU A 195 13.38 -1.59 -15.36
N GLY A 196 12.72 -1.75 -16.50
CA GLY A 196 12.86 -2.92 -17.37
C GLY A 196 14.28 -3.09 -17.91
N LEU A 197 14.92 -1.98 -18.31
CA LEU A 197 16.32 -1.98 -18.76
C LEU A 197 17.32 -2.32 -17.63
N LEU A 198 17.08 -1.85 -16.41
CA LEU A 198 18.00 -2.04 -15.28
C LEU A 198 17.81 -3.37 -14.55
N PHE A 199 16.57 -3.86 -14.44
CA PHE A 199 16.21 -4.98 -13.56
C PHE A 199 15.49 -6.14 -14.28
N GLY A 200 15.19 -6.01 -15.57
CA GLY A 200 14.39 -6.95 -16.36
C GLY A 200 12.88 -6.73 -16.20
N GLU A 201 12.12 -7.02 -17.26
CA GLU A 201 10.66 -6.76 -17.34
C GLU A 201 9.87 -7.49 -16.24
N VAL A 202 10.26 -8.71 -15.88
CA VAL A 202 9.60 -9.52 -14.83
C VAL A 202 9.67 -8.84 -13.45
N ARG A 203 10.82 -8.24 -13.10
CA ARG A 203 10.95 -7.49 -11.84
C ARG A 203 10.22 -6.16 -11.89
N ALA A 204 10.20 -5.50 -13.05
CA ALA A 204 9.46 -4.26 -13.25
C ALA A 204 7.94 -4.45 -13.13
N HIS A 205 7.41 -5.57 -13.61
CA HIS A 205 6.01 -5.96 -13.43
C HIS A 205 5.65 -6.24 -11.97
N GLY A 206 6.59 -6.78 -11.20
CA GLY A 206 6.42 -7.07 -9.77
C GLY A 206 6.46 -5.84 -8.85
N ILE A 207 6.78 -4.65 -9.35
CA ILE A 207 6.81 -3.42 -8.54
C ILE A 207 5.39 -2.93 -8.31
N SER A 208 5.00 -2.83 -7.04
CA SER A 208 3.76 -2.19 -6.61
C SER A 208 4.05 -0.77 -6.14
N VAL A 209 3.49 0.22 -6.84
CA VAL A 209 3.69 1.64 -6.49
C VAL A 209 2.75 2.09 -5.36
N ARG A 210 1.54 1.51 -5.29
CA ARG A 210 0.51 1.89 -4.32
C ARG A 210 0.95 1.82 -2.85
N PRO A 211 1.72 0.82 -2.40
CA PRO A 211 2.22 0.77 -1.04
C PRO A 211 3.05 2.00 -0.63
N TYR A 212 3.69 2.70 -1.56
CA TYR A 212 4.46 3.91 -1.27
C TYR A 212 3.59 5.16 -1.09
N MET A 213 2.31 5.08 -1.49
CA MET A 213 1.34 6.16 -1.43
C MET A 213 0.30 5.98 -0.31
N LEU A 214 0.49 5.00 0.58
CA LEU A 214 -0.49 4.70 1.63
C LEU A 214 -0.56 5.78 2.73
N ASN A 215 0.55 6.46 3.02
CA ASN A 215 0.54 7.64 3.89
C ASN A 215 0.71 8.88 2.99
N MET A 216 -0.42 9.45 2.55
CA MET A 216 -0.42 10.57 1.62
C MET A 216 0.20 11.83 2.25
N TYR A 217 0.07 12.03 3.56
CA TYR A 217 0.73 13.14 4.27
C TYR A 217 2.26 13.04 4.17
N SER A 218 2.84 11.84 4.26
CA SER A 218 4.27 11.61 4.07
C SER A 218 4.71 11.93 2.63
N VAL A 219 3.89 11.58 1.64
CA VAL A 219 4.16 11.90 0.23
C VAL A 219 4.15 13.42 0.02
N TRP A 220 3.09 14.10 0.44
CA TRP A 220 2.97 15.55 0.36
C TRP A 220 4.06 16.28 1.13
N LEU A 221 4.44 15.79 2.31
CA LEU A 221 5.53 16.34 3.12
C LEU A 221 6.85 16.29 2.35
N LYS A 222 7.20 15.13 1.79
CA LYS A 222 8.44 14.96 0.99
C LYS A 222 8.43 15.87 -0.23
N MET A 223 7.30 15.99 -0.93
CA MET A 223 7.18 16.91 -2.06
C MET A 223 7.35 18.37 -1.63
N ALA A 224 6.67 18.80 -0.56
CA ALA A 224 6.76 20.17 -0.05
C ALA A 224 8.17 20.54 0.40
N VAL A 225 8.86 19.63 1.11
CA VAL A 225 10.27 19.80 1.50
C VAL A 225 11.17 19.88 0.26
N SER A 226 10.95 19.02 -0.74
CA SER A 226 11.76 19.03 -1.97
C SER A 226 11.61 20.34 -2.74
N VAL A 227 10.38 20.83 -2.91
CA VAL A 227 10.11 22.11 -3.57
C VAL A 227 10.73 23.27 -2.78
N TYR A 228 10.63 23.26 -1.45
CA TYR A 228 11.23 24.27 -0.60
C TYR A 228 12.77 24.30 -0.75
N LEU A 229 13.43 23.14 -0.72
CA LEU A 229 14.88 23.03 -0.92
C LEU A 229 15.31 23.53 -2.30
N LEU A 230 14.56 23.18 -3.36
CA LEU A 230 14.83 23.69 -4.70
C LEU A 230 14.70 25.22 -4.76
N PHE A 231 13.64 25.78 -4.15
CA PHE A 231 13.45 27.23 -4.07
C PHE A 231 14.61 27.92 -3.34
N CYS A 232 15.05 27.38 -2.20
CA CYS A 232 16.21 27.88 -1.45
C CYS A 232 17.48 27.82 -2.31
N PHE A 233 17.71 26.70 -3.02
CA PHE A 233 18.86 26.53 -3.90
C PHE A 233 18.87 27.55 -5.04
N PHE A 234 17.76 27.74 -5.75
CA PHE A 234 17.66 28.71 -6.84
C PHE A 234 17.79 30.15 -6.34
N SER A 235 17.20 30.47 -5.18
CA SER A 235 17.32 31.77 -4.54
C SER A 235 18.77 32.06 -4.18
N TYR A 236 19.44 31.13 -3.49
CA TYR A 236 20.86 31.22 -3.15
C TYR A 236 21.73 31.45 -4.38
N ARG A 237 21.55 30.65 -5.45
CA ARG A 237 22.30 30.84 -6.71
C ARG A 237 22.06 32.19 -7.36
N ARG A 238 20.82 32.72 -7.31
CA ARG A 238 20.49 34.03 -7.87
C ARG A 238 21.14 35.18 -7.08
N PHE A 239 21.16 35.09 -5.76
CA PHE A 239 21.79 36.12 -4.90
C PHE A 239 23.32 36.03 -4.92
N SER A 240 23.89 34.82 -4.91
CA SER A 240 25.35 34.60 -5.00
C SER A 240 25.95 35.10 -6.32
N LYS A 241 25.21 35.06 -7.44
CA LYS A 241 25.64 35.65 -8.72
C LYS A 241 25.63 37.18 -8.75
N LYS A 242 24.88 37.85 -7.86
CA LYS A 242 24.81 39.31 -7.80
C LYS A 242 25.86 39.94 -6.88
N SER A 243 26.49 39.15 -6.03
CA SER A 243 27.46 39.60 -5.04
C SER A 243 28.92 39.51 -5.50
N THR A 244 29.19 39.27 -6.79
CA THR A 244 30.55 39.38 -7.35
C THR A 244 30.82 40.87 -7.62
N PRO A 245 31.74 41.53 -6.88
CA PRO A 245 32.05 42.93 -7.14
C PRO A 245 32.69 43.06 -8.51
N VAL A 246 32.22 44.03 -9.31
CA VAL A 246 32.97 44.50 -10.47
C VAL A 246 34.20 45.21 -9.90
N GLU A 247 35.37 44.59 -9.99
CA GLU A 247 36.64 45.28 -9.75
C GLU A 247 36.70 46.47 -10.71
N ALA A 248 36.57 47.67 -10.15
CA ALA A 248 36.82 48.90 -10.88
C ALA A 248 38.31 48.90 -11.27
N LYS A 249 38.57 48.72 -12.56
CA LYS A 249 39.91 48.96 -13.13
C LYS A 249 40.20 50.45 -12.97
N VAL A 250 41.19 50.75 -12.12
CA VAL A 250 41.87 52.05 -12.00
C VAL A 250 42.68 52.33 -13.25
#